data_AF-A0A2P6RZ08-F1
#
_entry.id   AF-A0A2P6RZ08-F1
#
_cell.length_a   1.000
_cell.length_b   1.000
_cell.length_c   1.000
_cell.angle_alpha   90.00
_cell.angle_beta   90.00
_cell.angle_gamma   90.00
#
_symmetry.space_group_name_H-M   'P 1'
#
loop_
_entity.id
_entity.type
_entity.pdbx_description
1 polymer ?
#
loop_
_entity_poly.entity_id
_entity_poly.type
_entity_poly.pdbx_seq_one_letter_code
_entity_poly.pdbx_strand_id
1 'polypeptide(L)'
;MWSFYGLPIVHPDSLLVVTINGAGFFIELIYRKIISALLVEAIFFAVVVFITIHVFHTTKDRSMIIGILCIIFNIIMYASPLTVMKMVIKTKSVKYMPFALSLANFCNGVVWSIYALLKFDPYVLIPNGLGSLSGLVQLILYGTYYRTTNWDDNDEKPKPEVELPKV
;
A
#
# COMPACT_ATOMS: atom_id res chain seq x y z
N MET A 1 3.15 2.76 -11.19
CA MET A 1 4.29 3.70 -10.98
C MET A 1 5.61 3.00 -10.65
N TRP A 2 5.69 2.17 -9.61
CA TRP A 2 6.93 1.48 -9.22
C TRP A 2 7.58 0.61 -10.31
N SER A 3 6.77 -0.03 -11.16
CA SER A 3 7.30 -0.78 -12.31
C SER A 3 8.06 0.12 -13.30
N PHE A 4 7.65 1.38 -13.46
CA PHE A 4 8.37 2.36 -14.29
C PHE A 4 9.63 2.87 -13.60
N TYR A 5 9.55 3.13 -12.29
CA TYR A 5 10.70 3.51 -11.47
C TYR A 5 11.85 2.53 -11.63
N GLY A 6 11.61 1.22 -11.48
CA GLY A 6 12.65 0.21 -11.54
C GLY A 6 13.24 -0.09 -12.93
N LEU A 7 12.72 0.52 -14.01
CA LEU A 7 13.28 0.31 -15.34
C LEU A 7 14.67 0.96 -15.45
N PRO A 8 15.64 0.33 -16.15
CA PRO A 8 17.00 0.87 -16.25
C PRO A 8 17.09 2.28 -16.87
N ILE A 9 16.11 2.67 -17.68
CA ILE A 9 16.02 4.02 -18.29
C ILE A 9 15.63 5.11 -17.28
N VAL A 10 15.02 4.73 -16.15
CA VAL A 10 14.61 5.62 -15.05
C VAL A 10 15.56 5.45 -13.87
N HIS A 11 15.59 4.28 -13.25
CA HIS A 11 16.47 3.96 -12.12
C HIS A 11 17.27 2.66 -12.39
N PRO A 12 18.56 2.78 -12.74
CA PRO A 12 19.45 1.64 -12.93
C PRO A 12 19.49 0.71 -11.70
N ASP A 13 19.80 -0.58 -11.93
CA ASP A 13 20.00 -1.61 -10.90
C ASP A 13 18.81 -1.90 -9.95
N SER A 14 17.59 -1.49 -10.34
CA SER A 14 16.35 -1.67 -9.57
C SER A 14 15.35 -2.66 -10.19
N LEU A 15 15.84 -3.64 -10.96
CA LEU A 15 15.00 -4.61 -11.67
C LEU A 15 14.10 -5.45 -10.75
N LEU A 16 14.51 -5.70 -9.51
CA LEU A 16 13.67 -6.40 -8.53
C LEU A 16 12.38 -5.63 -8.21
N VAL A 17 12.42 -4.29 -8.27
CA VAL A 17 11.23 -3.45 -8.11
C VAL A 17 10.28 -3.64 -9.28
N VAL A 18 10.79 -3.86 -10.49
CA VAL A 18 9.98 -4.11 -11.69
C VAL A 18 9.26 -5.45 -11.60
N THR A 19 9.97 -6.51 -11.21
CA THR A 19 9.40 -7.87 -11.19
C THR A 19 8.27 -7.98 -10.17
N ILE A 20 8.45 -7.48 -8.96
CA ILE A 20 7.43 -7.58 -7.90
C ILE A 20 6.18 -6.74 -8.23
N ASN A 21 6.36 -5.51 -8.71
CA ASN A 21 5.24 -4.63 -9.01
C ASN A 21 4.53 -5.04 -10.31
N GLY A 22 5.27 -5.61 -11.27
CA GLY A 22 4.68 -6.25 -12.45
C GLY A 22 3.77 -7.41 -12.06
N ALA A 23 4.24 -8.31 -11.18
CA ALA A 23 3.41 -9.41 -10.66
C ALA A 23 2.18 -8.89 -9.90
N GLY A 24 2.34 -7.84 -9.08
CA GLY A 24 1.24 -7.18 -8.38
C GLY A 24 0.17 -6.65 -9.34
N PHE A 25 0.57 -5.98 -10.41
CA PHE A 25 -0.35 -5.50 -11.45
C PHE A 25 -1.12 -6.65 -12.11
N PHE A 26 -0.46 -7.78 -12.43
CA PHE A 26 -1.17 -8.95 -12.96
C PHE A 26 -2.20 -9.52 -11.98
N ILE A 27 -1.89 -9.52 -10.68
CA ILE A 27 -2.84 -9.93 -9.64
C ILE A 27 -4.03 -8.95 -9.59
N GLU A 28 -3.78 -7.64 -9.65
CA GLU A 28 -4.82 -6.60 -9.66
C GLU A 28 -5.79 -6.76 -10.85
N LEU A 29 -5.30 -7.15 -12.03
CA LEU A 29 -6.14 -7.41 -13.20
C LEU A 29 -7.16 -8.55 -13.01
N ILE A 30 -6.87 -9.52 -12.12
CA ILE A 30 -7.83 -10.60 -11.79
C ILE A 30 -9.05 -10.02 -11.06
N TYR A 31 -8.89 -8.91 -10.33
CA TYR A 31 -9.98 -8.26 -9.61
C TYR A 31 -10.82 -7.39 -10.56
N ARG A 32 -11.85 -7.99 -11.17
CA ARG A 32 -12.75 -7.37 -12.18
C ARG A 32 -13.37 -6.03 -11.76
N LYS A 33 -13.48 -5.73 -10.46
CA LYS A 33 -14.04 -4.47 -9.94
C LYS A 33 -13.15 -3.25 -10.20
N ILE A 34 -11.87 -3.44 -10.52
CA ILE A 34 -10.89 -2.35 -10.68
C ILE A 34 -10.78 -1.93 -12.16
N ILE A 35 -11.27 -2.75 -13.10
CA ILE A 35 -11.10 -2.54 -14.55
C ILE A 35 -11.60 -1.16 -15.01
N SER A 36 -12.71 -0.65 -14.48
CA SER A 36 -13.23 0.67 -14.85
C SER A 36 -12.33 1.83 -14.36
N ALA A 37 -11.62 1.66 -13.24
CA ALA A 37 -10.67 2.65 -12.73
C ALA A 37 -9.33 2.62 -13.49
N LEU A 38 -8.98 1.47 -14.10
CA LEU A 38 -7.71 1.29 -14.80
C LEU A 38 -7.55 2.19 -16.02
N LEU A 39 -8.63 2.62 -16.69
CA LEU A 39 -8.50 3.48 -17.88
C LEU A 39 -7.94 4.86 -17.51
N VAL A 40 -8.46 5.46 -16.44
CA VAL A 40 -7.99 6.77 -15.95
C VAL A 40 -6.55 6.66 -15.47
N GLU A 41 -6.23 5.58 -14.76
CA GLU A 41 -4.87 5.31 -14.29
C GLU A 41 -3.90 5.10 -15.46
N ALA A 42 -4.30 4.37 -16.51
CA ALA A 42 -3.48 4.15 -17.69
C ALA A 42 -3.18 5.45 -18.45
N ILE A 43 -4.17 6.34 -18.58
CA ILE A 43 -3.98 7.66 -19.20
C ILE A 43 -3.00 8.50 -18.35
N PHE A 44 -3.21 8.56 -17.04
CA PHE A 44 -2.31 9.26 -16.13
C PHE A 44 -0.88 8.71 -16.22
N PHE A 45 -0.72 7.39 -16.19
CA PHE A 45 0.57 6.72 -16.30
C PHE A 45 1.26 7.04 -17.63
N ALA A 46 0.54 6.99 -18.75
CA ALA A 46 1.07 7.31 -20.07
C ALA A 46 1.58 8.77 -20.15
N VAL A 47 0.83 9.72 -19.58
CA VAL A 47 1.25 11.13 -19.51
C VAL A 47 2.53 11.29 -18.69
N VAL A 48 2.61 10.64 -17.52
CA VAL A 48 3.81 10.71 -16.67
C VAL A 48 5.03 10.10 -17.37
N VAL A 49 4.88 8.95 -18.02
CA VAL A 49 5.96 8.33 -18.82
C VAL A 49 6.41 9.26 -19.93
N PHE A 50 5.46 9.82 -20.69
CA PHE A 50 5.77 10.73 -21.80
C PHE A 50 6.57 11.94 -21.34
N ILE A 51 6.10 12.64 -20.29
CA ILE A 51 6.80 13.79 -19.70
C ILE A 51 8.18 13.38 -19.20
N THR A 52 8.27 12.24 -18.49
CA THR A 52 9.53 11.80 -17.87
C THR A 52 10.62 11.54 -18.91
N ILE A 53 10.28 10.89 -20.01
CA ILE A 53 11.26 10.52 -21.05
C ILE A 53 11.68 11.74 -21.89
N HIS A 54 10.74 12.64 -22.21
CA HIS A 54 11.00 13.76 -23.13
C HIS A 54 11.54 15.01 -22.44
N VAL A 55 11.17 15.26 -21.19
CA VAL A 55 11.58 16.47 -20.45
C VAL A 55 12.86 16.23 -19.65
N PHE A 56 13.06 15.04 -19.10
CA PHE A 56 14.24 14.72 -18.29
C PHE A 56 15.19 13.82 -19.07
N HIS A 57 16.43 14.27 -19.24
CA HIS A 57 17.42 13.56 -20.04
C HIS A 57 18.36 12.68 -19.21
N THR A 58 18.56 12.99 -17.92
CA THR A 58 19.43 12.21 -17.04
C THR A 58 18.63 11.18 -16.24
N THR A 59 19.25 10.03 -15.95
CA THR A 59 18.67 9.01 -15.07
C THR A 59 18.47 9.52 -13.65
N LYS A 60 19.32 10.44 -13.18
CA LYS A 60 19.20 11.06 -11.86
C LYS A 60 17.90 11.85 -11.74
N ASP A 61 17.59 12.70 -12.72
CA ASP A 61 16.38 13.53 -12.68
C ASP A 61 15.11 12.68 -12.83
N ARG A 62 15.15 11.67 -13.72
CA ARG A 62 14.06 10.70 -13.89
C ARG A 62 13.80 9.91 -12.61
N SER A 63 14.86 9.39 -11.98
CA SER A 63 14.79 8.70 -10.69
C SER A 63 14.17 9.59 -9.62
N MET A 64 14.58 10.86 -9.55
CA MET A 64 14.07 11.80 -8.56
C MET A 64 12.57 12.07 -8.72
N ILE A 65 12.12 12.47 -9.92
CA ILE A 65 10.73 12.84 -10.13
C ILE A 65 9.79 11.63 -9.97
N ILE A 66 10.16 10.47 -10.51
CA ILE A 66 9.36 9.25 -10.40
C ILE A 66 9.41 8.69 -8.98
N GLY A 67 10.58 8.74 -8.33
CA GLY A 67 10.74 8.31 -6.94
C GLY A 67 9.85 9.11 -5.98
N ILE A 68 9.80 10.44 -6.14
CA ILE A 68 8.90 11.31 -5.35
C ILE A 68 7.44 10.95 -5.59
N LEU A 69 7.02 10.76 -6.85
CA LEU A 69 5.64 10.35 -7.16
C LEU A 69 5.30 9.00 -6.53
N CYS A 70 6.22 8.02 -6.59
CA CYS A 70 6.06 6.72 -5.95
C CYS A 70 5.88 6.85 -4.42
N ILE A 71 6.68 7.70 -3.75
CA ILE A 71 6.53 7.97 -2.32
C ILE A 71 5.15 8.53 -2.01
N ILE A 72 4.70 9.56 -2.76
CA ILE A 72 3.40 10.20 -2.54
C ILE A 72 2.27 9.19 -2.64
N PHE A 73 2.23 8.39 -3.71
CA PHE A 73 1.20 7.35 -3.86
C PHE A 73 1.26 6.33 -2.74
N ASN A 74 2.45 5.93 -2.31
CA ASN A 74 2.60 4.97 -1.23
C ASN A 74 2.11 5.51 0.12
N ILE A 75 2.38 6.78 0.43
CA ILE A 75 1.84 7.46 1.63
C ILE A 75 0.31 7.48 1.59
N ILE A 76 -0.29 7.78 0.44
CA ILE A 76 -1.76 7.75 0.28
C ILE A 76 -2.30 6.34 0.56
N MET A 77 -1.61 5.29 0.10
CA MET A 77 -2.00 3.90 0.36
C MET A 77 -1.99 3.54 1.85
N TYR A 78 -1.13 4.17 2.66
CA TYR A 78 -1.11 3.95 4.11
C TYR A 78 -2.36 4.48 4.85
N ALA A 79 -3.23 5.25 4.20
CA ALA A 79 -4.53 5.60 4.76
C ALA A 79 -5.39 4.36 5.09
N SER A 80 -5.29 3.30 4.27
CA SER A 80 -6.03 2.05 4.48
C SER A 80 -5.66 1.34 5.79
N PRO A 81 -4.40 0.94 6.05
CA PRO A 81 -4.03 0.29 7.31
C PRO A 81 -4.25 1.21 8.53
N LEU A 82 -4.09 2.53 8.40
CA LEU A 82 -4.44 3.48 9.47
C LEU A 82 -5.92 3.43 9.83
N THR A 83 -6.80 3.30 8.83
CA THR A 83 -8.25 3.16 9.06
C THR A 83 -8.57 1.86 9.79
N VAL A 84 -7.91 0.76 9.42
CA VAL A 84 -8.07 -0.53 10.11
C VAL A 84 -7.56 -0.45 11.55
N MET A 85 -6.39 0.16 11.80
CA MET A 85 -5.87 0.37 13.15
C MET A 85 -6.83 1.20 14.01
N LYS A 86 -7.39 2.29 13.47
CA LYS A 86 -8.40 3.11 14.15
C LYS A 86 -9.65 2.30 14.51
N MET A 87 -10.11 1.45 13.60
CA MET A 87 -11.23 0.55 13.84
C MET A 87 -10.92 -0.41 14.99
N VAL A 88 -9.76 -1.09 14.99
CA VAL A 88 -9.35 -2.00 16.08
C VAL A 88 -9.35 -1.31 17.44
N ILE A 89 -8.84 -0.08 17.52
CA ILE A 89 -8.82 0.69 18.77
C ILE A 89 -10.24 1.04 19.25
N LYS A 90 -11.15 1.38 18.32
CA LYS A 90 -12.54 1.75 18.62
C LYS A 90 -13.40 0.55 19.00
N THR A 91 -13.28 -0.56 18.27
CA THR A 91 -14.06 -1.78 18.46
C THR A 91 -13.43 -2.72 19.48
N LYS A 92 -12.19 -2.47 19.90
CA LYS A 92 -11.41 -3.33 20.79
C LYS A 92 -11.28 -4.77 20.27
N SER A 93 -11.37 -4.93 18.95
CA SER A 93 -11.47 -6.22 18.25
C SER A 93 -10.56 -6.25 17.02
N VAL A 94 -9.83 -7.35 16.85
CA VAL A 94 -8.91 -7.58 15.71
C VAL A 94 -9.52 -8.48 14.64
N LYS A 95 -10.84 -8.73 14.69
CA LYS A 95 -11.56 -9.62 13.75
C LYS A 95 -11.28 -9.31 12.28
N TYR A 96 -11.19 -8.02 11.94
CA TYR A 96 -10.93 -7.55 10.57
C TYR A 96 -9.45 -7.19 10.29
N MET A 97 -8.54 -7.48 11.24
CA MET A 97 -7.09 -7.30 11.10
C MET A 97 -6.40 -8.66 11.31
N PRO A 98 -6.32 -9.51 10.29
CA PRO A 98 -5.73 -10.84 10.44
C PRO A 98 -4.22 -10.76 10.71
N PHE A 99 -3.76 -11.60 11.64
CA PHE A 99 -2.35 -11.66 12.04
C PHE A 99 -1.39 -11.93 10.88
N ALA A 100 -1.70 -12.93 10.05
CA ALA A 100 -0.82 -13.34 8.96
C ALA A 100 -0.56 -12.21 7.95
N LEU A 101 -1.58 -11.41 7.62
CA LEU A 101 -1.40 -10.25 6.72
C LEU A 101 -0.55 -9.17 7.39
N SER A 102 -0.78 -8.90 8.68
CA SER A 102 0.00 -7.91 9.44
C SER A 102 1.48 -8.30 9.53
N LEU A 103 1.76 -9.57 9.81
CA LEU A 103 3.11 -10.12 9.87
C LEU A 103 3.79 -10.12 8.49
N ALA A 104 3.08 -10.56 7.45
CA ALA A 104 3.60 -10.54 6.08
C ALA A 104 3.94 -9.11 5.64
N ASN A 105 3.09 -8.13 5.94
CA ASN A 105 3.35 -6.73 5.63
C ASN A 105 4.57 -6.18 6.39
N PHE A 106 4.71 -6.51 7.68
CA PHE A 106 5.88 -6.14 8.47
C PHE A 106 7.18 -6.72 7.87
N CYS A 107 7.22 -8.03 7.64
CA CYS A 107 8.39 -8.69 7.06
C CYS A 107 8.71 -8.15 5.66
N ASN A 108 7.70 -7.92 4.82
CA ASN A 108 7.87 -7.31 3.50
C ASN A 108 8.51 -5.92 3.61
N GLY A 109 7.99 -5.06 4.48
CA GLY A 109 8.56 -3.73 4.71
C GLY A 109 10.01 -3.78 5.19
N VAL A 110 10.35 -4.72 6.09
CA VAL A 110 11.73 -4.92 6.56
C VAL A 110 12.65 -5.38 5.44
N VAL A 111 12.25 -6.39 4.65
CA VAL A 111 13.06 -6.91 3.53
C VAL A 111 13.35 -5.82 2.50
N TRP A 112 12.35 -5.04 2.12
CA TRP A 112 12.53 -3.93 1.17
C TRP A 112 13.33 -2.77 1.75
N SER A 113 13.20 -2.49 3.05
CA SER A 113 14.04 -1.49 3.73
C SER A 113 15.50 -1.91 3.72
N ILE A 114 15.80 -3.19 3.97
CA ILE A 114 17.17 -3.73 3.88
C ILE A 114 17.69 -3.63 2.43
N TYR A 115 16.90 -4.04 1.44
CA TYR A 115 17.26 -3.90 0.03
C TYR A 115 17.60 -2.45 -0.34
N ALA A 116 16.77 -1.50 0.09
CA ALA A 116 16.96 -0.08 -0.18
C ALA A 116 18.22 0.47 0.50
N LEU A 117 18.52 0.04 1.73
CA LEU A 117 19.74 0.42 2.44
C LEU A 117 21.00 -0.09 1.74
N LEU A 118 20.99 -1.32 1.22
CA LEU A 118 22.12 -1.89 0.47
C LEU A 118 22.42 -1.13 -0.82
N LYS A 119 21.39 -0.56 -1.46
CA LYS A 119 21.50 0.25 -2.68
C LYS A 119 21.59 1.75 -2.41
N PHE A 120 21.49 2.18 -1.14
CA PHE A 120 21.34 3.58 -0.75
C PHE A 120 20.22 4.30 -1.54
N ASP A 121 19.10 3.62 -1.76
CA ASP A 121 17.94 4.15 -2.48
C ASP A 121 16.92 4.75 -1.47
N PRO A 122 16.90 6.08 -1.27
CA PRO A 122 15.97 6.70 -0.32
C PRO A 122 14.51 6.58 -0.77
N TYR A 123 14.25 6.46 -2.08
CA TYR A 123 12.89 6.44 -2.61
C TYR A 123 12.19 5.15 -2.26
N VAL A 124 12.90 4.01 -2.30
CA VAL A 124 12.38 2.72 -1.83
C VAL A 124 12.41 2.64 -0.30
N LEU A 125 13.41 3.23 0.36
CA LEU A 125 13.58 3.14 1.82
C LEU A 125 12.45 3.83 2.59
N ILE A 126 12.13 5.08 2.25
CA ILE A 126 11.12 5.89 2.97
C ILE A 126 9.78 5.16 3.09
N PRO A 127 9.12 4.74 1.99
CA PRO A 127 7.83 4.07 2.07
C PRO A 127 7.94 2.74 2.81
N ASN A 128 8.92 1.88 2.48
CA ASN A 128 9.02 0.57 3.13
C ASN A 128 9.38 0.66 4.63
N GLY A 129 10.10 1.70 5.04
CA GLY A 129 10.32 2.04 6.44
C GLY A 129 9.02 2.42 7.15
N LEU A 130 8.20 3.29 6.54
CA LEU A 130 6.88 3.62 7.06
C LEU A 130 5.94 2.40 7.09
N GLY A 131 6.00 1.54 6.08
CA GLY A 131 5.23 0.30 5.99
C GLY A 131 5.63 -0.71 7.06
N SER A 132 6.93 -0.86 7.33
CA SER A 132 7.40 -1.73 8.41
C SER A 132 7.00 -1.18 9.77
N LEU A 133 7.11 0.13 10.01
CA LEU A 133 6.59 0.76 11.23
C LEU A 133 5.08 0.53 11.38
N SER A 134 4.31 0.75 10.31
CA SER A 134 2.87 0.49 10.30
C SER A 134 2.54 -0.98 10.59
N GLY A 135 3.27 -1.92 9.98
CA GLY A 135 3.11 -3.36 10.23
C GLY A 135 3.45 -3.74 11.68
N LEU A 136 4.49 -3.15 12.26
CA LEU A 136 4.84 -3.35 13.67
C LEU A 136 3.72 -2.88 14.60
N VAL A 137 3.15 -1.70 14.33
CA VAL A 137 2.00 -1.19 15.12
C VAL A 137 0.80 -2.11 14.99
N GLN A 138 0.51 -2.64 13.79
CA GLN A 138 -0.56 -3.63 13.59
C GLN A 138 -0.34 -4.90 14.43
N LEU A 139 0.89 -5.42 14.48
CA LEU A 139 1.23 -6.58 15.31
C LEU A 139 1.06 -6.31 16.82
N ILE A 140 1.47 -5.13 17.28
CA ILE A 140 1.27 -4.71 18.68
C ILE A 140 -0.21 -4.61 19.03
N LEU A 141 -0.99 -3.96 18.16
CA LEU A 141 -2.45 -3.84 18.33
C LEU A 141 -3.11 -5.22 18.32
N TYR A 142 -2.68 -6.11 17.43
CA TYR A 142 -3.16 -7.48 17.38
C TYR A 142 -2.94 -8.17 18.73
N GLY A 143 -1.70 -8.18 19.24
CA GLY A 143 -1.38 -8.80 20.53
C GLY A 143 -2.16 -8.18 21.71
N THR A 144 -2.43 -6.88 21.66
CA THR A 144 -3.14 -6.16 22.72
C THR A 144 -4.64 -6.50 22.76
N TYR A 145 -5.29 -6.54 21.60
CA TYR A 145 -6.75 -6.69 21.49
C TYR A 145 -7.21 -8.11 21.13
N TYR A 146 -6.29 -9.05 20.89
CA TYR A 146 -6.63 -10.44 20.57
C TYR A 146 -7.52 -11.09 21.64
N ARG A 147 -7.18 -10.87 22.93
CA ARG A 147 -7.92 -11.46 24.05
C ARG A 147 -9.28 -10.83 24.30
N THR A 148 -9.48 -9.58 23.86
CA THR A 148 -10.74 -8.84 24.02
C THR A 148 -11.66 -9.00 22.80
N THR A 149 -11.19 -9.66 21.75
CA THR A 149 -11.94 -9.86 20.52
C THR A 149 -13.03 -10.89 20.74
N ASN A 150 -14.29 -10.49 20.55
CA ASN A 150 -15.41 -11.40 20.47
C ASN A 150 -15.45 -12.04 19.06
N TRP A 151 -15.20 -13.34 19.00
CA TRP A 151 -15.17 -14.10 17.74
C TRP A 151 -16.56 -14.56 17.30
N ASP A 152 -17.53 -14.56 18.23
CA ASP A 152 -18.88 -15.11 18.02
C ASP A 152 -19.91 -14.06 17.59
N ASP A 153 -19.56 -12.77 17.56
CA ASP A 153 -20.38 -11.71 16.95
C ASP A 153 -20.42 -11.92 15.43
N ASN A 154 -21.31 -12.79 14.97
CA ASN A 154 -21.66 -12.92 13.55
C ASN A 154 -22.18 -11.58 13.02
N ASP A 155 -22.01 -11.35 11.73
CA ASP A 155 -22.39 -10.13 11.00
C ASP A 155 -23.90 -9.80 11.16
N GLU A 156 -24.31 -9.23 12.30
CA GLU A 156 -25.61 -8.58 12.42
C GLU A 156 -25.60 -7.41 11.44
N LYS A 157 -26.22 -7.64 10.27
CA LYS A 157 -26.64 -6.59 9.35
C LYS A 157 -27.27 -5.47 10.19
N PRO A 158 -26.94 -4.19 9.92
CA PRO A 158 -27.53 -3.09 10.67
C PRO A 158 -29.05 -3.24 10.65
N LYS A 159 -29.65 -3.43 11.82
CA LYS A 159 -31.11 -3.48 11.97
C LYS A 159 -31.64 -2.14 11.45
N PRO A 160 -32.57 -2.12 10.48
CA PRO A 160 -33.16 -0.87 10.04
C PRO A 160 -33.81 -0.21 11.26
N GLU A 161 -33.37 1.00 11.56
CA GLU A 161 -33.91 1.82 12.63
C GLU A 161 -35.40 2.00 12.36
N VAL A 162 -36.22 1.37 13.20
CA VAL A 162 -37.68 1.48 13.10
C VAL A 162 -38.03 2.89 13.55
N GLU A 163 -38.24 3.79 12.60
CA GLU A 163 -38.84 5.09 12.86
C GLU A 163 -40.24 4.86 13.45
N LEU A 164 -40.38 5.08 14.77
CA LEU A 164 -41.68 5.07 15.42
C LEU A 164 -42.51 6.26 14.90
N PRO A 165 -43.79 6.06 14.55
CA PRO A 165 -44.67 7.15 14.16
C PRO A 165 -44.78 8.14 15.31
N LYS A 166 -44.51 9.42 15.02
CA LYS A 166 -44.81 10.51 15.96
C LYS A 166 -46.33 10.58 16.09
N VAL A 167 -46.82 10.30 17.30
CA VAL A 167 -48.22 10.51 17.73
C VAL A 167 -48.42 11.98 18.04
#